data_AF-H8G8A0-F1
#
_entry.id   AF-H8G8A0-F1
#
_cell.length_a   1.000
_cell.length_b   1.000
_cell.length_c   1.000
_cell.angle_alpha   90.00
_cell.angle_beta   90.00
_cell.angle_gamma   90.00
#
_symmetry.space_group_name_H-M   'P 1'
#
loop_
_entity.id
_entity.type
_entity.pdbx_description
1 polymer ?
#
loop_
_entity_poly.entity_id
_entity_poly.type
_entity_poly.pdbx_seq_one_letter_code
_entity_poly.pdbx_strand_id
1 'polypeptide(L)'
;MPGLIGPVADEREGLLDYLAQQRYVVCLAAYGLTDQQIRETPTVSSLSVGAILKHVCRTERVWIDLVCGLGLTDPGDDLRLAPGETLADLVGEYERVATRTEEVVAEIDDLSRPVPVPRDVPWFPADVEAWSVRWVLLHLIEETARHAGHADILRESIDGATALPLMAAAEGWPDSPWLRPWQPPRPPRPTRHRATPLYQRSNSAGWSP
;
A
#
# COMPACT_ATOMS: atom_id res chain seq x y z
N MET A 1 5.71 16.33 11.66
CA MET A 1 6.40 15.44 10.71
C MET A 1 5.40 14.36 10.36
N PRO A 2 5.04 14.13 9.10
CA PRO A 2 4.04 13.12 8.71
C PRO A 2 4.31 11.71 9.28
N GLY A 3 5.56 11.37 9.61
CA GLY A 3 5.89 10.13 10.31
C GLY A 3 5.54 10.07 11.81
N LEU A 4 5.20 11.20 12.45
CA LEU A 4 4.86 11.31 13.87
C LEU A 4 3.54 12.06 14.06
N ILE A 5 2.66 11.46 14.84
CA ILE A 5 1.37 12.06 15.20
C ILE A 5 1.61 13.17 16.21
N GLY A 6 0.82 14.24 16.09
CA GLY A 6 0.85 15.36 17.01
C GLY A 6 0.29 15.00 18.40
N PRO A 7 0.24 15.97 19.33
CA PRO A 7 -0.55 15.81 20.54
C PRO A 7 -2.01 15.53 20.20
N VAL A 8 -2.59 14.51 20.84
CA VAL A 8 -4.00 14.12 20.66
C VAL A 8 -4.86 14.72 21.78
N ALA A 9 -6.04 15.25 21.47
CA ALA A 9 -6.92 15.87 22.46
C ALA A 9 -7.82 14.83 23.17
N ASP A 10 -8.22 13.78 22.46
CA ASP A 10 -9.01 12.68 23.03
C ASP A 10 -8.70 11.31 22.42
N GLU A 11 -9.33 10.26 22.97
CA GLU A 11 -9.11 8.87 22.54
C GLU A 11 -9.52 8.63 21.08
N ARG A 12 -10.61 9.23 20.62
CA ARG A 12 -11.12 9.01 19.25
C ARG A 12 -10.20 9.65 18.23
N GLU A 13 -9.80 10.89 18.47
CA GLU A 13 -8.80 11.59 17.66
C GLU A 13 -7.51 10.77 17.60
N GLY A 14 -7.03 10.29 18.75
CA GLY A 14 -5.85 9.43 18.79
C GLY A 14 -6.00 8.16 17.94
N LEU A 15 -7.10 7.41 18.07
CA LEU A 15 -7.30 6.20 17.28
C LEU A 15 -7.34 6.49 15.77
N LEU A 16 -8.00 7.58 15.35
CA LEU A 16 -8.10 7.95 13.94
C LEU A 16 -6.77 8.45 13.39
N ASP A 17 -6.05 9.29 14.13
CA ASP A 17 -4.75 9.83 13.72
C ASP A 17 -3.68 8.72 13.62
N TYR A 18 -3.66 7.79 14.58
CA TYR A 18 -2.77 6.63 14.52
C TYR A 18 -3.11 5.74 13.33
N LEU A 19 -4.38 5.48 13.07
CA LEU A 19 -4.77 4.69 11.90
C LEU A 19 -4.38 5.40 10.59
N ALA A 20 -4.67 6.70 10.46
CA ALA A 20 -4.30 7.51 9.30
C ALA A 20 -2.79 7.52 9.03
N GLN A 21 -1.97 7.61 10.09
CA GLN A 21 -0.52 7.54 9.96
C GLN A 21 -0.06 6.17 9.45
N GLN A 22 -0.64 5.06 9.93
CA GLN A 22 -0.28 3.73 9.41
C GLN A 22 -0.70 3.53 7.95
N ARG A 23 -1.89 4.04 7.56
CA ARG A 23 -2.33 4.05 6.15
C ARG A 23 -1.34 4.81 5.27
N TYR A 24 -0.91 5.98 5.73
CA TYR A 24 0.09 6.79 5.02
C TYR A 24 1.40 6.02 4.83
N VAL A 25 1.94 5.39 5.89
CA VAL A 25 3.21 4.65 5.82
C VAL A 25 3.11 3.44 4.90
N VAL A 26 2.03 2.66 4.94
CA VAL A 26 1.89 1.51 4.02
C VAL A 26 1.74 1.97 2.55
N CYS A 27 1.03 3.07 2.29
CA CYS A 27 0.96 3.68 0.95
C CYS A 27 2.33 4.22 0.49
N LEU A 28 3.14 4.74 1.42
CA LEU A 28 4.46 5.25 1.14
C LEU A 28 5.40 4.17 0.58
N ALA A 29 5.29 2.93 1.05
CA ALA A 29 6.06 1.80 0.51
C ALA A 29 5.78 1.58 -1.00
N ALA A 30 4.60 1.95 -1.49
CA ALA A 30 4.23 1.89 -2.90
C ALA A 30 4.59 3.15 -3.70
N TYR A 31 5.00 4.24 -3.04
CA TYR A 31 5.26 5.53 -3.68
C TYR A 31 6.27 5.42 -4.82
N GLY A 32 5.87 5.82 -6.02
CA GLY A 32 6.72 5.82 -7.21
C GLY A 32 6.98 4.43 -7.82
N LEU A 33 6.35 3.36 -7.33
CA LEU A 33 6.37 2.06 -8.01
C LEU A 33 5.45 2.06 -9.23
N THR A 34 5.81 1.23 -10.21
CA THR A 34 4.95 0.92 -11.37
C THR A 34 3.94 -0.18 -11.04
N ASP A 35 2.89 -0.32 -11.86
CA ASP A 35 1.91 -1.41 -11.76
C ASP A 35 2.55 -2.81 -11.86
N GLN A 36 3.69 -2.91 -12.53
CA GLN A 36 4.47 -4.15 -12.58
C GLN A 36 5.19 -4.40 -11.24
N GLN A 37 5.83 -3.38 -10.68
CA GLN A 37 6.62 -3.52 -9.44
C GLN A 37 5.75 -3.84 -8.22
N ILE A 38 4.52 -3.31 -8.14
CA ILE A 38 3.61 -3.64 -7.02
C ILE A 38 3.16 -5.11 -7.02
N ARG A 39 3.41 -5.83 -8.12
CA ARG A 39 3.12 -7.27 -8.29
C ARG A 39 4.35 -8.15 -8.04
N GLU A 40 5.52 -7.56 -7.85
CA GLU A 40 6.75 -8.33 -7.60
C GLU A 40 6.69 -9.00 -6.22
N THR A 41 7.21 -10.23 -6.16
CA THR A 41 7.28 -11.05 -4.95
C THR A 41 8.75 -11.37 -4.63
N PRO A 42 9.54 -10.37 -4.22
CA PRO A 42 11.00 -10.48 -4.15
C PRO A 42 11.52 -11.36 -3.00
N THR A 43 10.64 -11.90 -2.18
CA THR A 43 10.99 -12.76 -1.04
C THR A 43 10.62 -14.21 -1.32
N VAL A 44 10.92 -15.12 -0.38
CA VAL A 44 10.48 -16.52 -0.47
C VAL A 44 8.95 -16.69 -0.38
N SER A 45 8.24 -15.67 0.11
CA SER A 45 6.78 -15.66 0.19
C SER A 45 6.16 -15.14 -1.11
N SER A 46 4.88 -15.43 -1.33
CA SER A 46 4.12 -14.88 -2.47
C SER A 46 3.60 -13.46 -2.23
N LEU A 47 4.14 -12.73 -1.24
CA LEU A 47 3.67 -11.40 -0.85
C LEU A 47 4.23 -10.32 -1.78
N SER A 48 3.37 -9.37 -2.19
CA SER A 48 3.76 -8.18 -2.96
C SER A 48 3.26 -6.90 -2.28
N VAL A 49 3.86 -5.75 -2.60
CA VAL A 49 3.43 -4.45 -2.04
C VAL A 49 1.96 -4.17 -2.37
N GLY A 50 1.53 -4.42 -3.60
CA GLY A 50 0.14 -4.24 -3.99
C GLY A 50 -0.82 -5.20 -3.29
N ALA A 51 -0.41 -6.44 -3.02
CA ALA A 51 -1.23 -7.40 -2.29
C ALA A 51 -1.41 -6.97 -0.83
N ILE A 52 -0.36 -6.41 -0.22
CA ILE A 52 -0.46 -5.81 1.11
C ILE A 52 -1.47 -4.67 1.11
N LEU A 53 -1.36 -3.71 0.18
CA LEU A 53 -2.30 -2.57 0.11
C LEU A 53 -3.75 -3.04 -0.04
N LYS A 54 -3.98 -4.01 -0.92
CA LYS A 54 -5.30 -4.60 -1.12
C LYS A 54 -5.83 -5.25 0.16
N HIS A 55 -4.99 -6.03 0.84
CA HIS A 55 -5.35 -6.73 2.06
C HIS A 55 -5.71 -5.78 3.21
N VAL A 56 -4.88 -4.77 3.50
CA VAL A 56 -5.17 -3.83 4.61
C VAL A 56 -6.40 -2.96 4.31
N CYS A 57 -6.58 -2.54 3.05
CA CYS A 57 -7.76 -1.81 2.61
C CYS A 57 -9.04 -2.64 2.78
N ARG A 58 -9.02 -3.92 2.36
CA ARG A 58 -10.16 -4.82 2.52
C ARG A 58 -10.44 -5.12 3.99
N THR A 59 -9.40 -5.40 4.77
CA THR A 59 -9.50 -5.67 6.21
C THR A 59 -10.22 -4.52 6.91
N GLU A 60 -9.81 -3.28 6.62
CA GLU A 60 -10.47 -2.09 7.13
C GLU A 60 -11.94 -2.01 6.71
N ARG A 61 -12.22 -2.15 5.41
CA ARG A 61 -13.60 -2.14 4.89
C ARG A 61 -14.49 -3.16 5.60
N VAL A 62 -14.04 -4.41 5.73
CA VAL A 62 -14.80 -5.49 6.36
C VAL A 62 -15.09 -5.18 7.83
N TRP A 63 -14.12 -4.67 8.57
CA TRP A 63 -14.32 -4.30 9.96
C TRP A 63 -15.28 -3.12 10.13
N ILE A 64 -15.23 -2.13 9.24
CA ILE A 64 -16.16 -1.00 9.28
C ILE A 64 -17.58 -1.40 8.84
N ASP A 65 -17.71 -2.33 7.90
CA ASP A 65 -19.00 -2.96 7.56
C ASP A 65 -19.61 -3.68 8.77
N LEU A 66 -18.80 -4.42 9.54
CA LEU A 66 -19.22 -5.04 10.80
C LEU A 66 -19.63 -4.01 11.85
N VAL A 67 -18.88 -2.91 11.98
CA VAL A 67 -19.26 -1.77 12.85
C VAL A 67 -20.62 -1.20 12.46
N CYS A 68 -20.93 -1.16 11.15
CA CYS A 68 -22.22 -0.73 10.61
C CYS A 68 -23.32 -1.80 10.68
N GLY A 69 -23.01 -3.03 11.10
CA GLY A 69 -23.97 -4.14 11.17
C GLY A 69 -24.31 -4.78 9.81
N LEU A 70 -23.47 -4.58 8.79
CA LEU A 70 -23.69 -5.09 7.43
C LEU A 70 -23.27 -6.57 7.25
N GLY A 71 -22.61 -7.15 8.24
CA GLY A 71 -22.09 -8.53 8.18
C GLY A 71 -20.82 -8.64 7.32
N LEU A 72 -20.39 -9.87 7.03
CA LEU A 72 -19.24 -10.12 6.16
C LEU A 72 -19.66 -10.01 4.69
N THR A 73 -19.17 -8.97 4.03
CA THR A 73 -19.61 -8.57 2.68
C THR A 73 -18.71 -9.11 1.57
N ASP A 74 -17.52 -9.64 1.88
CA ASP A 74 -16.50 -9.97 0.87
C ASP A 74 -15.66 -11.20 1.24
N PRO A 75 -15.82 -12.36 0.58
CA PRO A 75 -15.00 -13.55 0.80
C PRO A 75 -13.78 -13.67 -0.16
N GLY A 76 -13.42 -12.63 -0.92
CA GLY A 76 -12.40 -12.70 -1.96
C GLY A 76 -10.95 -12.91 -1.48
N ASP A 77 -10.08 -13.38 -2.38
CA ASP A 77 -8.62 -13.44 -2.18
C ASP A 77 -8.02 -12.03 -2.33
N ASP A 78 -7.51 -11.49 -1.23
CA ASP A 78 -6.88 -10.18 -1.15
C ASP A 78 -5.36 -10.23 -1.14
N LEU A 79 -4.78 -11.43 -1.08
CA LEU A 79 -3.33 -11.64 -1.09
C LEU A 79 -2.77 -11.72 -2.52
N ARG A 80 -3.61 -11.51 -3.54
CA ARG A 80 -3.21 -11.45 -4.95
C ARG A 80 -3.94 -10.33 -5.69
N LEU A 81 -3.19 -9.64 -6.56
CA LEU A 81 -3.79 -8.70 -7.49
C LEU A 81 -4.42 -9.45 -8.67
N ALA A 82 -5.64 -9.10 -9.01
CA ALA A 82 -6.29 -9.50 -10.25
C ALA A 82 -5.58 -8.87 -11.47
N PRO A 83 -5.74 -9.47 -12.66
CA PRO A 83 -5.33 -8.82 -13.91
C PRO A 83 -6.04 -7.47 -14.06
N GLY A 84 -5.27 -6.40 -14.30
CA GLY A 84 -5.81 -5.06 -14.56
C GLY A 84 -5.91 -4.13 -13.35
N GLU A 85 -5.79 -4.61 -12.10
CA GLU A 85 -5.70 -3.74 -10.92
C GLU A 85 -4.42 -2.87 -10.98
N THR A 86 -4.56 -1.55 -10.89
CA THR A 86 -3.42 -0.61 -10.92
C THR A 86 -3.08 -0.09 -9.53
N LEU A 87 -1.88 0.49 -9.37
CA LEU A 87 -1.52 1.17 -8.13
C LEU A 87 -2.50 2.31 -7.80
N ALA A 88 -2.91 3.07 -8.82
CA ALA A 88 -3.85 4.17 -8.66
C ALA A 88 -5.21 3.69 -8.16
N ASP A 89 -5.70 2.55 -8.64
CA ASP A 89 -6.97 1.96 -8.17
C ASP A 89 -6.87 1.54 -6.69
N LEU A 90 -5.77 0.89 -6.30
CA LEU A 90 -5.57 0.43 -4.92
C LEU A 90 -5.48 1.60 -3.94
N VAL A 91 -4.67 2.62 -4.25
CA VAL A 91 -4.55 3.82 -3.40
C VAL A 91 -5.88 4.57 -3.35
N GLY A 92 -6.55 4.76 -4.48
CA GLY A 92 -7.82 5.47 -4.53
C GLY A 92 -8.95 4.73 -3.81
N GLU A 93 -8.96 3.39 -3.80
CA GLU A 93 -9.89 2.61 -2.98
C GLU A 93 -9.56 2.75 -1.50
N TYR A 94 -8.29 2.72 -1.12
CA TYR A 94 -7.92 2.85 0.28
C TYR A 94 -8.25 4.24 0.83
N GLU A 95 -8.10 5.30 0.03
CA GLU A 95 -8.57 6.65 0.37
C GLU A 95 -10.09 6.70 0.61
N ARG A 96 -10.89 6.04 -0.26
CA ARG A 96 -12.35 5.96 -0.07
C ARG A 96 -12.73 5.22 1.22
N VAL A 97 -12.07 4.11 1.50
CA VAL A 97 -12.27 3.35 2.74
C VAL A 97 -11.87 4.19 3.95
N ALA A 98 -10.74 4.90 3.89
CA ALA A 98 -10.28 5.78 4.96
C ALA A 98 -11.30 6.88 5.28
N THR A 99 -11.80 7.59 4.26
CA THR A 99 -12.86 8.59 4.43
C THR A 99 -14.12 7.98 5.05
N ARG A 100 -14.54 6.80 4.57
CA ARG A 100 -15.71 6.11 5.11
C ARG A 100 -15.52 5.73 6.58
N THR A 101 -14.33 5.26 6.95
CA THR A 101 -13.98 4.94 8.34
C THR A 101 -14.12 6.16 9.23
N GLU A 102 -13.58 7.30 8.82
CA GLU A 102 -13.66 8.56 9.57
C GLU A 102 -15.11 9.01 9.75
N GLU A 103 -15.91 8.98 8.68
CA GLU A 103 -17.35 9.30 8.73
C GLU A 103 -18.10 8.39 9.71
N VAL A 104 -17.90 7.07 9.62
CA VAL A 104 -18.59 6.10 10.49
C VAL A 104 -18.19 6.30 11.95
N VAL A 105 -16.90 6.50 12.22
CA VAL A 105 -16.40 6.65 13.59
C VAL A 105 -16.83 7.98 14.20
N ALA A 106 -16.95 9.05 13.42
CA ALA A 106 -17.43 10.34 13.90
C ALA A 106 -18.86 10.26 14.47
N GLU A 107 -19.72 9.43 13.87
CA GLU A 107 -21.13 9.26 14.27
C GLU A 107 -21.36 8.28 15.43
N ILE A 108 -20.30 7.66 15.98
CA ILE A 108 -20.42 6.69 17.07
C ILE A 108 -20.20 7.38 18.42
N ASP A 109 -21.26 7.54 19.22
CA ASP A 109 -21.16 8.19 20.55
C ASP A 109 -20.23 7.43 21.52
N ASP A 110 -20.39 6.11 21.64
CA ASP A 110 -19.63 5.27 22.57
C ASP A 110 -18.78 4.23 21.83
N LEU A 111 -17.45 4.36 21.93
CA LEU A 111 -16.50 3.41 21.37
C LEU A 111 -16.54 2.02 22.05
N SER A 112 -17.24 1.89 23.17
CA SER A 112 -17.50 0.62 23.85
C SER A 112 -18.68 -0.14 23.22
N ARG A 113 -19.39 0.44 22.26
CA ARG A 113 -20.51 -0.19 21.53
C ARG A 113 -20.08 -1.57 21.00
N PRO A 114 -20.88 -2.63 21.24
CA PRO A 114 -20.54 -3.97 20.80
C PRO A 114 -20.62 -4.09 19.26
N VAL A 115 -19.63 -4.77 18.69
CA VAL A 115 -19.52 -5.20 17.30
C VAL A 115 -19.58 -6.73 17.30
N PRO A 116 -20.74 -7.33 16.95
CA PRO A 116 -20.91 -8.79 17.02
C PRO A 116 -19.92 -9.54 16.14
N VAL A 117 -19.37 -10.63 16.67
CA VAL A 117 -18.43 -11.50 15.94
C VAL A 117 -19.22 -12.45 15.03
N PRO A 118 -18.92 -12.53 13.72
CA PRO A 118 -19.49 -13.53 12.83
C PRO A 118 -19.21 -14.96 13.32
N ARG A 119 -20.25 -15.81 13.37
CA ARG A 119 -20.18 -17.17 13.98
C ARG A 119 -19.86 -18.27 12.98
N ASP A 120 -19.98 -17.99 11.70
CA ASP A 120 -19.75 -18.90 10.58
C ASP A 120 -18.30 -18.89 10.08
N VAL A 121 -17.41 -18.21 10.80
CA VAL A 121 -16.02 -17.99 10.42
C VAL A 121 -15.04 -18.69 11.36
N PRO A 122 -14.18 -19.61 10.86
CA PRO A 122 -13.41 -20.51 11.72
C PRO A 122 -12.20 -19.87 12.42
N TRP A 123 -11.76 -18.68 12.00
CA TRP A 123 -10.63 -17.99 12.63
C TRP A 123 -11.03 -17.04 13.76
N PHE A 124 -12.32 -16.77 13.94
CA PHE A 124 -12.79 -16.02 15.11
C PHE A 124 -12.97 -16.93 16.33
N PRO A 125 -12.62 -16.46 17.55
CA PRO A 125 -12.84 -17.23 18.76
C PRO A 125 -14.33 -17.52 19.00
N ALA A 126 -14.67 -18.78 19.25
CA ALA A 126 -16.07 -19.20 19.46
C ALA A 126 -16.68 -18.63 20.75
N ASP A 127 -15.84 -18.32 21.74
CA ASP A 127 -16.21 -17.82 23.06
C ASP A 127 -16.35 -16.29 23.14
N VAL A 128 -16.02 -15.56 22.07
CA VAL A 128 -16.18 -14.10 22.00
C VAL A 128 -17.47 -13.76 21.25
N GLU A 129 -18.42 -13.10 21.92
CA GLU A 129 -19.69 -12.72 21.30
C GLU A 129 -19.61 -11.42 20.49
N ALA A 130 -18.83 -10.46 20.99
CA ALA A 130 -18.66 -9.16 20.37
C ALA A 130 -17.33 -8.55 20.81
N TRP A 131 -16.73 -7.77 19.92
CA TRP A 131 -15.69 -6.80 20.26
C TRP A 131 -16.31 -5.43 20.52
N SER A 132 -15.53 -4.44 20.92
CA SER A 132 -15.98 -3.04 20.92
C SER A 132 -15.48 -2.31 19.68
N VAL A 133 -16.11 -1.18 19.31
CA VAL A 133 -15.58 -0.31 18.24
C VAL A 133 -14.14 0.11 18.55
N ARG A 134 -13.81 0.38 19.81
CA ARG A 134 -12.44 0.64 20.28
C ARG A 134 -11.48 -0.49 19.93
N TRP A 135 -11.87 -1.73 20.20
CA TRP A 135 -11.06 -2.91 19.86
C TRP A 135 -10.84 -3.00 18.35
N VAL A 136 -11.88 -2.74 17.55
CA VAL A 136 -11.79 -2.76 16.09
C VAL A 136 -10.76 -1.73 15.60
N LEU A 137 -10.80 -0.50 16.09
CA LEU A 137 -9.84 0.54 15.67
C LEU A 137 -8.40 0.20 16.08
N LEU A 138 -8.21 -0.33 17.29
CA LEU A 138 -6.88 -0.82 17.73
C LEU A 138 -6.36 -1.95 16.85
N HIS A 139 -7.22 -2.91 16.50
CA HIS A 139 -6.87 -4.01 15.62
C HIS A 139 -6.49 -3.52 14.21
N LEU A 140 -7.21 -2.54 13.66
CA LEU A 140 -6.87 -1.94 12.37
C LEU A 140 -5.53 -1.21 12.39
N ILE A 141 -5.20 -0.51 13.48
CA ILE A 141 -3.88 0.10 13.66
C ILE A 141 -2.80 -0.98 13.68
N GLU A 142 -2.99 -2.04 14.47
CA GLU A 142 -2.04 -3.15 14.60
C GLU A 142 -1.79 -3.86 13.26
N GLU A 143 -2.86 -4.26 12.57
CA GLU A 143 -2.78 -4.96 11.29
C GLU A 143 -2.10 -4.10 10.23
N THR A 144 -2.48 -2.82 10.12
CA THR A 144 -1.88 -1.91 9.15
C THR A 144 -0.41 -1.67 9.46
N ALA A 145 -0.04 -1.48 10.73
CA ALA A 145 1.36 -1.28 11.15
C ALA A 145 2.23 -2.51 10.90
N ARG A 146 1.72 -3.72 11.20
CA ARG A 146 2.39 -5.00 10.91
C ARG A 146 2.68 -5.12 9.42
N HIS A 147 1.69 -4.81 8.59
CA HIS A 147 1.80 -4.92 7.15
C HIS A 147 2.62 -3.80 6.49
N ALA A 148 2.65 -2.60 7.08
CA ALA A 148 3.56 -1.53 6.67
C ALA A 148 5.03 -1.97 6.79
N GLY A 149 5.40 -2.60 7.91
CA GLY A 149 6.75 -3.15 8.09
C GLY A 149 7.11 -4.25 7.07
N HIS A 150 6.14 -5.10 6.69
CA HIS A 150 6.34 -6.06 5.60
C HIS A 150 6.53 -5.35 4.26
N ALA A 151 5.73 -4.31 3.97
CA ALA A 151 5.80 -3.56 2.73
C ALA A 151 7.16 -2.84 2.57
N ASP A 152 7.74 -2.32 3.66
CA ASP A 152 9.07 -1.73 3.65
C ASP A 152 10.14 -2.74 3.20
N ILE A 153 10.14 -3.96 3.74
CA ILE A 153 11.10 -5.01 3.35
C ILE A 153 10.92 -5.41 1.87
N LEU A 154 9.68 -5.52 1.41
CA LEU A 154 9.41 -5.78 0.00
C LEU A 154 9.92 -4.64 -0.88
N ARG A 155 9.69 -3.39 -0.46
CA ARG A 155 10.13 -2.21 -1.19
C ARG A 155 11.65 -2.13 -1.28
N GLU A 156 12.35 -2.32 -0.17
CA GLU A 156 13.81 -2.39 -0.12
C GLU A 156 14.36 -3.47 -1.06
N SER A 157 13.68 -4.60 -1.17
CA SER A 157 14.10 -5.70 -2.05
C SER A 157 13.89 -5.40 -3.55
N ILE A 158 12.94 -4.52 -3.90
CA ILE A 158 12.64 -4.15 -5.30
C ILE A 158 13.68 -3.16 -5.83
N ASP A 159 13.96 -2.07 -5.09
CA ASP A 159 14.78 -0.97 -5.60
C ASP A 159 15.74 -0.34 -4.55
N GLY A 160 15.82 -0.90 -3.34
CA GLY A 160 16.66 -0.40 -2.25
C GLY A 160 16.12 0.85 -1.56
N ALA A 161 14.89 1.30 -1.88
CA ALA A 161 14.29 2.44 -1.19
C ALA A 161 13.91 2.08 0.26
N THR A 162 14.15 3.03 1.18
CA THR A 162 13.77 2.91 2.59
C THR A 162 12.74 3.98 2.96
N ALA A 163 11.99 3.75 4.04
CA ALA A 163 10.83 4.57 4.41
C ALA A 163 11.13 6.07 4.55
N LEU A 164 12.21 6.46 5.23
CA LEU A 164 12.49 7.89 5.49
C LEU A 164 12.88 8.68 4.21
N PRO A 165 13.77 8.18 3.33
CA PRO A 165 13.98 8.77 2.01
C PRO A 165 12.73 8.83 1.14
N LEU A 166 11.87 7.80 1.17
CA LEU A 166 10.58 7.82 0.46
C LEU A 166 9.68 8.93 0.98
N MET A 167 9.56 9.06 2.30
CA MET A 167 8.76 10.11 2.95
C MET A 167 9.26 11.49 2.54
N ALA A 168 10.57 11.70 2.60
CA ALA A 168 11.19 12.95 2.17
C ALA A 168 10.90 13.28 0.70
N ALA A 169 10.84 12.26 -0.17
CA ALA A 169 10.48 12.45 -1.57
C ALA A 169 8.99 12.78 -1.75
N ALA A 170 8.11 12.04 -1.09
CA ALA A 170 6.66 12.24 -1.14
C ALA A 170 6.25 13.63 -0.62
N GLU A 171 6.93 14.11 0.42
CA GLU A 171 6.66 15.38 1.10
C GLU A 171 7.48 16.56 0.54
N GLY A 172 8.33 16.33 -0.48
CA GLY A 172 9.14 17.37 -1.10
C GLY A 172 10.19 18.01 -0.18
N TRP A 173 10.74 17.26 0.77
CA TRP A 173 11.79 17.75 1.66
C TRP A 173 13.09 18.00 0.88
N PRO A 174 13.90 19.01 1.26
CA PRO A 174 15.17 19.28 0.59
C PRO A 174 16.23 18.21 0.91
N ASP A 175 17.24 18.09 0.04
CA ASP A 175 18.44 17.30 0.33
C ASP A 175 19.17 17.88 1.55
N SER A 176 19.73 17.01 2.39
CA SER A 176 20.44 17.37 3.61
C SER A 176 21.61 16.42 3.87
N PRO A 177 22.59 16.79 4.74
CA PRO A 177 23.71 15.91 5.07
C PRO A 177 23.34 14.55 5.67
N TRP A 178 22.11 14.41 6.20
CA TRP A 178 21.66 13.23 6.94
C TRP A 178 20.53 12.49 6.23
N LEU A 179 19.94 13.09 5.21
CA LEU A 179 18.78 12.55 4.52
C LEU A 179 18.73 13.11 3.10
N ARG A 180 18.77 12.18 2.13
CA ARG A 180 18.52 12.46 0.73
C ARG A 180 17.16 11.88 0.34
N PRO A 181 16.23 12.68 -0.19
CA PRO A 181 14.98 12.17 -0.75
C PRO A 181 15.23 11.08 -1.78
N TRP A 182 14.41 10.02 -1.74
CA TRP A 182 14.47 8.96 -2.73
C TRP A 182 14.22 9.52 -4.14
N GLN A 183 14.84 8.88 -5.13
CA GLN A 183 14.67 9.20 -6.54
C GLN A 183 14.47 7.89 -7.30
N PRO A 184 13.55 7.86 -8.29
CA PRO A 184 13.32 6.65 -9.07
C PRO A 184 14.60 6.18 -9.77
N PRO A 185 14.85 4.86 -9.84
CA PRO A 185 15.98 4.33 -10.59
C PRO A 185 15.99 4.89 -12.00
N ARG A 186 17.13 5.45 -12.44
CA ARG A 186 17.25 5.92 -13.81
C ARG A 186 17.06 4.73 -14.76
N PRO A 187 16.25 4.87 -15.82
CA PRO A 187 16.20 3.84 -16.85
C PRO A 187 17.61 3.62 -17.43
N PRO A 188 17.97 2.38 -17.77
CA PRO A 188 19.26 2.09 -18.37
C PRO A 188 19.45 2.98 -19.60
N ARG A 189 20.62 3.61 -19.72
CA ARG A 189 20.95 4.40 -20.92
C ARG A 189 20.81 3.49 -22.14
N PRO A 190 20.10 3.91 -23.21
CA PRO A 190 20.03 3.12 -24.42
C PRO A 190 21.47 2.87 -24.89
N THR A 191 21.84 1.60 -24.98
CA THR A 191 23.10 1.19 -25.61
C THR A 191 23.07 1.72 -27.03
N ARG A 192 23.90 2.73 -27.31
CA ARG A 192 24.19 3.12 -28.69
C ARG A 192 24.89 1.93 -29.32
N HIS A 193 24.12 1.06 -29.98
CA HIS A 193 24.69 0.13 -30.93
C HIS A 193 25.41 0.99 -31.96
N ARG A 194 26.75 1.00 -31.93
CA ARG A 194 27.53 1.49 -33.06
C ARG A 194 27.07 0.67 -34.24
N ALA A 195 26.32 1.29 -35.15
CA ALA A 195 26.05 0.71 -36.45
C ALA A 195 27.42 0.43 -37.09
N THR A 196 27.80 -0.83 -37.16
CA THR A 196 28.90 -1.26 -38.02
C THR A 196 28.47 -0.91 -39.44
N PRO A 197 29.21 -0.07 -40.18
CA PRO A 197 28.81 0.28 -41.53
C PRO A 197 28.85 -1.00 -42.36
N LEU A 198 27.68 -1.43 -42.83
CA LEU A 198 27.57 -2.49 -43.81
C LEU A 198 28.28 -2.00 -45.08
N TYR A 199 29.30 -2.76 -45.46
CA TYR A 199 30.11 -2.62 -46.65
C TYR A 199 29.21 -2.46 -47.89
N GLN A 200 29.09 -1.24 -48.42
CA GLN A 200 28.50 -1.00 -49.74
C GLN A 200 29.44 -1.59 -50.79
N ARG A 201 29.13 -2.80 -51.29
CA ARG A 201 29.74 -3.30 -52.51
C ARG A 201 29.26 -2.44 -53.67
N SER A 202 30.19 -1.69 -54.25
CA SER A 202 30.07 -1.06 -55.55
C SER A 202 29.85 -2.13 -56.63
N ASN A 203 28.67 -2.17 -57.25
CA ASN A 203 28.49 -2.87 -58.53
C ASN A 203 28.74 -1.88 -59.67
N SER A 204 29.93 -1.98 -60.27
CA SER A 204 30.27 -1.37 -61.56
C SER A 204 30.54 -2.47 -62.57
N ALA A 205 29.52 -2.84 -63.34
CA ALA A 205 29.58 -3.49 -64.65
C ALA A 205 28.15 -3.37 -65.24
N GLY A 206 27.84 -2.74 -66.36
CA GLY A 206 28.66 -2.37 -67.51
C GLY A 206 28.47 -3.36 -68.64
N TRP A 207 27.32 -3.33 -69.35
CA TRP A 207 27.24 -3.32 -70.83
C TRP A 207 25.81 -3.26 -71.39
N SER A 208 25.68 -2.48 -72.47
CA SER A 208 24.58 -2.29 -73.43
C SER A 208 25.02 -2.91 -74.79
N PRO A 209 24.19 -3.01 -75.86
CA PRO A 209 22.91 -2.34 -76.16
C PRO A 209 21.68 -3.25 -76.27
#